data_AF-A0A3D4TGT9-F1
#
_entry.id   AF-A0A3D4TGT9-F1
#
_cell.length_a   1.000
_cell.length_b   1.000
_cell.length_c   1.000
_cell.angle_alpha   90.00
_cell.angle_beta   90.00
_cell.angle_gamma   90.00
#
_symmetry.space_group_name_H-M   'P 1'
#
loop_
_entity.id
_entity.type
_entity.pdbx_description
1 polymer ?
#
loop_
_entity_poly.entity_id
_entity_poly.type
_entity_poly.pdbx_seq_one_letter_code
_entity_poly.pdbx_strand_id
1 'polypeptide(L)' 'MYAFARLEPLDQPLQGMLAQLTSVLAQVHGNTTTAEDFLLVRPRTSPEKAAKERSQQLLELFGSASRRNAAA' A
#
# COMPACT_ATOMS: atom_id res chain seq x y z
N MET A 1 5.89 -36.96 -1.65
CA MET A 1 4.70 -36.30 -1.07
C MET A 1 5.13 -34.89 -0.69
N TYR A 2 4.86 -33.89 -1.54
CA TYR A 2 5.27 -32.51 -1.27
C TYR A 2 4.44 -31.97 -0.12
N ALA A 3 5.08 -31.81 1.05
CA ALA A 3 4.51 -31.09 2.16
C ALA A 3 4.38 -29.64 1.73
N PHE A 4 3.18 -29.24 1.30
CA PHE A 4 2.77 -27.85 1.40
C PHE A 4 2.77 -27.53 2.88
N ALA A 5 3.94 -27.16 3.40
CA ALA A 5 4.05 -26.52 4.70
C ALA A 5 3.00 -25.43 4.68
N ARG A 6 2.03 -25.52 5.60
CA ARG A 6 1.18 -24.39 5.92
C ARG A 6 2.16 -23.27 6.25
N LEU A 7 2.37 -22.37 5.30
CA LEU A 7 3.22 -21.20 5.51
C LEU A 7 2.58 -20.50 6.70
N GLU A 8 3.20 -20.63 7.88
CA GLU A 8 2.99 -19.68 8.94
C GLU A 8 3.11 -18.29 8.31
N PRO A 9 2.25 -17.33 8.70
CA PRO A 9 2.31 -16.00 8.12
C PRO A 9 3.75 -15.51 8.24
N LEU A 10 4.38 -15.23 7.09
CA LEU A 10 5.77 -14.82 7.01
C LEU A 10 6.02 -13.70 8.02
N ASP A 11 6.98 -13.90 8.92
CA ASP A 11 7.29 -12.93 9.96
C ASP A 11 7.55 -11.54 9.33
N GLN A 12 6.87 -10.50 9.85
CA GLN A 12 7.00 -9.13 9.33
C GLN A 12 8.46 -8.67 9.18
N PRO A 13 9.38 -8.94 10.13
CA PRO A 13 10.79 -8.62 9.97
C PRO A 13 11.45 -9.30 8.76
N LEU A 14 11.16 -10.59 8.54
CA LEU A 14 11.71 -11.36 7.43
C LEU A 14 11.18 -10.83 6.08
N GLN A 15 9.89 -10.50 6.04
CA GLN A 15 9.29 -9.87 4.87
C GLN A 15 9.92 -8.51 4.55
N GLY A 16 10.12 -7.66 5.57
CA GLY A 16 10.76 -6.35 5.41
C GLY A 16 12.19 -6.47 4.88
N MET A 17 12.97 -7.43 5.41
CA MET A 17 14.33 -7.68 4.95
C MET A 17 14.36 -8.13 3.48
N LEU A 18 13.49 -9.05 3.08
CA LEU A 18 13.40 -9.50 1.69
C LEU A 18 13.05 -8.34 0.76
N ALA A 19 12.09 -7.51 1.16
CA ALA A 19 11.64 -6.36 0.38
C ALA A 19 12.75 -5.29 0.21
N GLN A 20 13.57 -5.08 1.24
CA GLN A 20 14.73 -4.20 1.15
C GLN A 20 15.81 -4.77 0.21
N LEU A 21 16.12 -6.06 0.31
CA LEU A 21 17.11 -6.71 -0.56
C LEU A 21 16.70 -6.61 -2.04
N THR A 22 15.42 -6.88 -2.33
CA THR A 22 14.90 -6.76 -3.71
C THR A 22 14.86 -5.32 -4.19
N SER A 23 14.58 -4.36 -3.30
CA SER A 23 14.65 -2.94 -3.63
C SER A 23 16.05 -2.50 -4.03
N VAL A 24 17.08 -2.95 -3.30
CA VAL A 24 18.49 -2.63 -3.64
C VAL A 24 18.85 -3.23 -5.00
N LEU A 25 18.49 -4.49 -5.25
CA LEU A 25 18.71 -5.12 -6.56
C LEU A 25 18.00 -4.34 -7.68
N ALA A 26 16.76 -3.93 -7.46
CA ALA A 26 16.00 -3.18 -8.45
C ALA A 26 16.64 -1.80 -8.75
N GLN A 27 17.15 -1.11 -7.73
CA GLN A 27 17.86 0.16 -7.88
C GLN A 27 19.16 0.02 -8.68
N VAL A 28 19.92 -1.06 -8.45
CA VAL A 28 21.14 -1.37 -9.25
C VAL A 28 20.81 -1.54 -10.72
N HIS A 29 19.62 -2.05 -11.04
CA HIS A 29 19.13 -2.20 -12.41
C HIS A 29 18.45 -0.94 -12.98
N GLY A 30 18.45 0.18 -12.25
CA GLY A 30 17.84 1.44 -12.71
C GLY A 30 16.31 1.47 -12.62
N ASN A 31 15.70 0.54 -11.90
CA ASN A 31 14.25 0.54 -11.67
C ASN A 31 13.88 1.57 -10.58
N THR A 32 12.73 2.20 -10.73
CA THR A 32 12.19 3.18 -9.76
C THR A 32 11.37 2.54 -8.64
N THR A 33 11.49 1.22 -8.45
CA THR A 33 10.72 0.49 -7.43
C THR A 33 11.33 0.65 -6.05
N THR A 34 10.48 0.60 -5.05
CA THR A 34 10.80 0.76 -3.64
C THR A 34 10.55 -0.54 -2.88
N ALA A 35 11.08 -0.65 -1.65
CA ALA A 35 10.81 -1.81 -0.80
C ALA A 35 9.32 -2.04 -0.55
N GLU A 36 8.50 -0.99 -0.54
CA GLU A 36 7.05 -1.11 -0.36
C GLU A 36 6.38 -1.90 -1.49
N ASP A 37 6.92 -1.81 -2.71
CA ASP A 37 6.42 -2.53 -3.88
C ASP A 37 6.69 -4.05 -3.80
N PHE A 38 7.64 -4.45 -2.97
CA PHE A 38 8.04 -5.85 -2.77
C PHE A 38 7.42 -6.49 -1.50
N LEU A 39 6.55 -5.77 -0.79
CA LEU A 39 5.85 -6.32 0.37
C LEU A 39 4.82 -7.38 -0.06
N LEU A 40 5.12 -8.64 0.26
CA LEU A 40 4.25 -9.81 0.00
C LEU A 40 2.89 -9.72 0.72
N VAL A 41 2.88 -9.20 1.94
CA VAL A 41 1.69 -8.88 2.72
C VAL A 41 1.67 -7.37 2.93
N ARG A 42 0.69 -6.69 2.33
CA ARG A 42 0.51 -5.26 2.59
C ARG A 42 0.13 -5.07 4.06
N PRO A 43 0.79 -4.15 4.80
CA PRO A 43 0.33 -3.80 6.12
C PRO A 43 -1.12 -3.34 5.99
N ARG A 44 -2.02 -3.93 6.79
CA ARG A 44 -3.41 -3.49 6.83
C ARG A 44 -3.39 -2.01 7.20
N THR A 45 -3.78 -1.14 6.26
CA THR A 45 -3.98 0.28 6.54
C THR A 45 -4.88 0.36 7.77
N SER A 46 -4.47 1.13 8.80
CA SER A 46 -5.30 1.24 9.99
C SER A 46 -6.69 1.75 9.56
N PRO A 47 -7.77 1.19 10.12
CA PRO A 47 -9.13 1.55 9.71
C PRO A 47 -9.38 3.06 9.84
N GLU A 48 -8.71 3.71 10.80
CA GLU A 48 -8.72 5.15 11.02
C GLU A 48 -8.11 5.95 9.86
N LYS A 49 -6.96 5.52 9.32
CA LYS A 49 -6.34 6.19 8.17
C LYS A 49 -7.21 6.04 6.91
N ALA A 50 -7.75 4.85 6.69
CA ALA A 50 -8.66 4.60 5.57
C ALA A 50 -9.96 5.42 5.68
N ALA A 51 -10.51 5.56 6.90
CA ALA A 51 -11.68 6.40 7.14
C ALA A 51 -11.40 7.88 6.88
N LYS A 52 -10.21 8.37 7.29
CA LYS A 52 -9.77 9.75 7.06
C LYS A 52 -9.56 10.06 5.58
N GLU A 53 -8.90 9.18 4.84
CA GLU A 53 -8.71 9.36 3.39
C GLU A 53 -10.05 9.38 2.65
N ARG A 54 -10.98 8.46 2.99
CA ARG A 54 -12.32 8.44 2.40
C ARG A 54 -13.13 9.70 2.74
N SER A 55 -13.05 10.20 3.97
CA SER A 55 -13.79 11.40 4.35
C SER A 55 -13.26 12.64 3.64
N GLN A 56 -11.94 12.73 3.42
CA GLN A 56 -11.33 13.79 2.61
C GLN A 56 -11.79 13.74 1.15
N GLN A 57 -11.78 12.55 0.53
CA GLN A 57 -12.27 12.36 -0.84
C GLN A 57 -13.75 12.76 -0.97
N LEU A 58 -14.59 12.38 -0.01
CA LEU A 58 -16.01 12.78 0.00
C LEU A 58 -16.16 14.30 0.12
N LEU A 59 -15.38 14.95 0.99
CA LEU A 59 -15.42 16.40 1.17
C LEU A 59 -15.04 17.15 -0.12
N GLU A 60 -14.02 16.66 -0.83
CA GLU A 60 -13.61 17.22 -2.13
C GLU A 60 -14.70 17.07 -3.19
N LEU A 61 -15.34 15.89 -3.26
CA LEU A 61 -16.46 15.64 -4.17
C LEU A 61 -17.62 16.59 -3.88
N PHE A 62 -18.04 16.73 -2.62
CA PHE A 62 -19.08 17.67 -2.23
C PHE A 62 -18.71 19.12 -2.52
N GLY A 63 -17.48 19.53 -2.22
CA GLY A 63 -16.99 20.88 -2.52
C GLY A 63 -16.93 21.17 -4.02
N SER A 64 -16.59 20.19 -4.85
CA SER A 64 -16.62 20.31 -6.31
C SER A 64 -18.05 20.42 -6.85
N ALA A 65 -18.98 19.61 -6.33
CA ALA A 65 -20.38 19.61 -6.74
C ALA A 65 -21.10 20.91 -6.30
N SER A 66 -20.83 21.37 -5.07
CA SER A 66 -21.40 22.62 -4.54
C SER A 66 -20.97 23.83 -5.39
N ARG A 67 -19.68 23.94 -5.72
CA ARG A 67 -19.20 25.00 -6.62
C ARG A 67 -19.81 24.94 -8.01
N ARG A 68 -20.01 23.73 -8.55
CA ARG A 68 -20.69 23.53 -9.83
C ARG A 68 -22.17 23.94 -9.78
N ASN A 69 -22.87 23.66 -8.69
CA ASN A 69 -24.27 24.05 -8.52
C ASN A 69 -24.44 25.55 -8.24
N ALA A 70 -23.48 26.20 -7.60
CA ALA A 70 -23.52 27.65 -7.34
C ALA A 70 -23.12 28.49 -8.57
N ALA A 71 -22.48 27.87 -9.56
CA ALA A 71 -22.09 28.49 -10.83
C ALA A 71 -23.09 28.21 -11.98
N ALA A 72 -24.18 27.48 -11.70
CA ALA A 72 -25.30 27.21 -12.59
C ALA A 72 -26.48 28.12 -12.23
#